data_AF-A0A3M1LEE1-F1
#
_entry.id   AF-A0A3M1LEE1-F1
#
_cell.length_a   1.000
_cell.length_b   1.000
_cell.length_c   1.000
_cell.angle_alpha   90.00
_cell.angle_beta   90.00
_cell.angle_gamma   90.00
#
_symmetry.space_group_name_H-M   'P 1'
#
loop_
_entity.id
_entity.type
_entity.pdbx_description
1 polymer ?
#
loop_
_entity_poly.entity_id
_entity_poly.type
_entity_poly.pdbx_seq_one_letter_code
_entity_poly.pdbx_strand_id
1 'polypeptide(L)'
;MMNVYIIVAMLKHIVRTVFPTIVFKDKKSVYDIRLVKINEREVILSAILISTIFFIIAASLIVYIRGEHIFITLAGLLLAIAFAQQLISVCIDAITTNLNNFISTWNSTLYTLSRIRKGDEWRYVENESNRIFIYPHIIYTLPNTINEPKVSSNKLIKYLLDHKDEVDYPHVIYDFEPSLLAFSQYLIEYLHNKLLLYDRLTNIQQITGTVNPILFLAIGEIIWLLVK
;
A
#
# COMPACT_ATOMS: atom_id res chain seq x y z
N MET A 1 -19.42 -2.28 -6.57
CA MET A 1 -18.45 -1.62 -7.47
C MET A 1 -17.08 -1.43 -6.84
N MET A 2 -16.97 -1.08 -5.55
CA MET A 2 -15.67 -0.85 -4.88
C MET A 2 -14.75 -2.08 -4.93
N ASN A 3 -15.23 -3.29 -4.59
CA ASN A 3 -14.41 -4.53 -4.67
C ASN A 3 -13.83 -4.81 -6.06
N VAL A 4 -14.57 -4.52 -7.14
CA VAL A 4 -14.07 -4.70 -8.52
C VAL A 4 -12.92 -3.76 -8.79
N TYR A 5 -12.99 -2.52 -8.28
CA TYR A 5 -11.92 -1.55 -8.42
C TYR A 5 -10.63 -2.00 -7.72
N ILE A 6 -10.76 -2.51 -6.49
CA ILE A 6 -9.64 -3.04 -5.70
C ILE A 6 -8.95 -4.17 -6.46
N ILE A 7 -9.73 -5.14 -6.95
CA ILE A 7 -9.21 -6.27 -7.71
C ILE A 7 -8.47 -5.80 -8.97
N VAL A 8 -9.04 -4.85 -9.71
CA VAL A 8 -8.39 -4.29 -10.92
C VAL A 8 -7.09 -3.58 -10.55
N ALA A 9 -7.04 -2.81 -9.46
CA ALA A 9 -5.83 -2.15 -9.01
C ALA A 9 -4.74 -3.16 -8.60
N MET A 10 -5.10 -4.19 -7.84
CA MET A 10 -4.21 -5.28 -7.44
C MET A 10 -3.65 -6.02 -8.66
N LEU A 11 -4.50 -6.38 -9.63
CA LEU A 11 -4.06 -7.05 -10.87
C LEU A 11 -3.11 -6.18 -11.69
N LYS A 12 -3.37 -4.87 -11.81
CA LYS A 12 -2.46 -3.94 -12.47
C LYS A 12 -1.09 -3.89 -11.78
N HIS A 13 -1.09 -3.88 -10.44
CA HIS A 13 0.14 -3.91 -9.66
C HIS A 13 0.91 -5.22 -9.87
N ILE A 14 0.24 -6.38 -9.83
CA ILE A 14 0.85 -7.68 -10.13
C ILE A 14 1.53 -7.66 -11.50
N VAL A 15 0.84 -7.20 -12.55
CA VAL A 15 1.40 -7.12 -13.90
C VAL A 15 2.64 -6.24 -13.93
N ARG A 16 2.62 -5.10 -13.24
CA ARG A 16 3.76 -4.18 -13.15
C ARG A 16 4.95 -4.79 -12.41
N THR A 17 4.70 -5.51 -11.32
CA THR A 17 5.73 -6.14 -10.49
C THR A 17 6.37 -7.35 -11.19
N VAL A 18 5.59 -8.15 -11.90
CA VAL A 18 6.07 -9.35 -12.60
C VAL A 18 6.73 -9.01 -13.94
N PHE A 19 6.27 -7.96 -14.63
CA PHE A 19 6.80 -7.54 -15.94
C PHE A 19 7.34 -6.10 -15.92
N PRO A 20 8.40 -5.83 -15.13
CA PRO A 20 8.93 -4.47 -14.99
C PRO A 20 9.41 -3.87 -16.32
N THR A 21 9.89 -4.70 -17.25
CA THR A 21 10.42 -4.30 -18.57
C THR A 21 9.37 -3.77 -19.55
N ILE A 22 8.08 -4.06 -19.37
CA ILE A 22 7.01 -3.64 -20.29
C ILE A 22 6.41 -2.27 -19.88
N VAL A 23 6.61 -1.84 -18.63
CA VAL A 23 5.86 -0.72 -18.01
C VAL A 23 6.79 0.35 -17.45
N PHE A 24 7.79 0.81 -18.21
CA PHE A 24 8.59 1.98 -17.83
C PHE A 24 7.91 3.28 -18.24
N LYS A 25 7.01 3.75 -17.37
CA LYS A 25 6.74 5.18 -17.17
C LYS A 25 6.42 5.37 -15.70
N ASP A 26 7.44 5.69 -14.90
CA ASP A 26 7.24 6.20 -13.55
C ASP A 26 6.55 7.56 -13.64
N LYS A 27 5.21 7.54 -13.59
CA LYS A 27 4.47 8.70 -13.13
C LYS A 27 4.77 8.83 -11.65
N LYS A 28 5.47 9.92 -11.29
CA LYS A 28 5.69 10.37 -9.91
C LYS A 28 4.43 10.13 -9.07
N SER A 29 4.66 9.58 -7.88
CA SER A 29 3.71 9.23 -6.82
C SER A 29 2.48 10.14 -6.75
N VAL A 30 1.42 9.73 -7.45
CA VAL A 30 0.06 10.16 -7.12
C VAL A 30 -0.59 8.92 -6.55
N TYR A 31 -0.86 8.92 -5.25
CA TYR A 31 -1.67 7.89 -4.62
C TYR A 31 -3.09 7.97 -5.16
N ASP A 32 -3.79 6.85 -5.17
CA ASP A 32 -5.21 6.84 -5.47
C ASP A 32 -6.03 6.90 -4.16
N ILE A 33 -6.77 8.00 -3.98
CA ILE A 33 -7.58 8.21 -2.79
C ILE A 33 -8.62 7.11 -2.56
N ARG A 34 -9.12 6.49 -3.64
CA ARG A 34 -10.08 5.38 -3.52
C ARG A 34 -9.45 4.17 -2.87
N LEU A 35 -8.14 3.97 -3.04
CA LEU A 35 -7.41 2.85 -2.43
C LEU A 35 -7.07 3.11 -0.96
N VAL A 36 -6.93 4.38 -0.57
CA VAL A 36 -6.67 4.80 0.82
C VAL A 36 -7.91 4.67 1.70
N LYS A 37 -9.11 4.87 1.13
CA LYS A 37 -10.39 4.81 1.87
C LYS A 37 -10.95 3.39 2.05
N ILE A 38 -10.25 2.36 1.56
CA ILE A 38 -10.72 0.97 1.63
C ILE A 38 -10.65 0.44 3.07
N ASN A 39 -11.59 -0.46 3.38
CA ASN A 39 -11.57 -1.25 4.60
C ASN A 39 -10.62 -2.46 4.51
N GLU A 40 -9.86 -2.73 5.56
CA GLU A 40 -8.96 -3.88 5.69
C GLU A 40 -9.57 -5.20 5.22
N ARG A 41 -10.81 -5.49 5.65
CA ARG A 41 -11.50 -6.74 5.29
C ARG A 41 -11.71 -6.89 3.79
N GLU A 42 -11.98 -5.79 3.08
CA GLU A 42 -12.17 -5.82 1.62
C GLU A 42 -10.86 -6.07 0.88
N VAL A 43 -9.75 -5.51 1.38
CA VAL A 43 -8.40 -5.78 0.86
C VAL A 43 -8.06 -7.25 1.00
N ILE A 44 -8.22 -7.81 2.21
CA ILE A 44 -7.87 -9.20 2.50
C ILE A 44 -8.73 -10.16 1.66
N LEU A 45 -10.05 -9.96 1.62
CA LEU A 45 -10.95 -10.80 0.82
C LEU A 45 -10.62 -10.74 -0.67
N SER A 46 -10.29 -9.56 -1.20
CA SER A 46 -9.90 -9.40 -2.61
C SER A 46 -8.59 -10.13 -2.92
N ALA A 47 -7.59 -10.02 -2.04
CA ALA A 47 -6.31 -10.70 -2.18
C ALA A 47 -6.46 -12.23 -2.14
N ILE A 48 -7.26 -12.76 -1.20
CA ILE A 48 -7.56 -14.19 -1.09
C ILE A 48 -8.30 -14.70 -2.33
N LEU A 49 -9.26 -13.93 -2.84
CA LEU A 49 -10.02 -14.30 -4.04
C LEU A 49 -9.12 -14.40 -5.27
N ILE A 50 -8.23 -13.41 -5.49
CA ILE A 50 -7.25 -13.44 -6.58
C ILE A 50 -6.33 -14.66 -6.42
N SER A 51 -5.78 -14.87 -5.22
CA SER A 51 -4.92 -16.02 -4.88
C SER A 51 -5.58 -17.37 -5.19
N THR A 52 -6.84 -17.53 -4.77
CA THR A 52 -7.60 -18.77 -4.97
C THR A 52 -7.86 -19.05 -6.45
N ILE A 53 -8.21 -18.02 -7.23
CA ILE A 53 -8.42 -18.17 -8.68
C ILE A 53 -7.11 -18.60 -9.36
N PHE A 54 -5.99 -17.96 -9.03
CA PHE A 54 -4.68 -18.33 -9.58
C PHE A 54 -4.26 -19.75 -9.20
N PHE A 55 -4.53 -20.17 -7.96
CA PHE A 55 -4.28 -21.54 -7.51
C PHE A 55 -5.06 -22.56 -8.35
N ILE A 56 -6.37 -22.34 -8.55
CA ILE A 56 -7.24 -23.25 -9.32
C ILE A 56 -6.74 -23.37 -10.76
N ILE A 57 -6.37 -22.26 -11.40
CA ILE A 57 -5.83 -22.25 -12.77
C ILE A 57 -4.52 -23.03 -12.83
N ALA A 58 -3.58 -22.74 -11.93
CA ALA A 58 -2.28 -23.40 -11.89
C ALA A 58 -2.42 -24.91 -11.64
N ALA A 59 -3.21 -25.31 -10.64
CA ALA A 59 -3.46 -26.71 -10.31
C ALA A 59 -4.09 -27.46 -11.50
N SER A 60 -5.07 -26.85 -12.18
CA SER A 60 -5.71 -27.45 -13.35
C SER A 60 -4.72 -27.67 -14.50
N LEU A 61 -3.84 -26.70 -14.76
CA LEU A 61 -2.78 -26.82 -15.77
C LEU A 61 -1.79 -27.93 -15.45
N ILE A 62 -1.37 -28.03 -14.19
CA ILE A 62 -0.43 -29.07 -13.74
C ILE A 62 -1.02 -30.46 -13.96
N VAL A 63 -2.29 -30.67 -13.56
CA VAL A 63 -2.99 -31.94 -13.74
C VAL A 63 -3.16 -32.26 -15.23
N TYR A 64 -3.48 -31.28 -16.07
CA TYR A 64 -3.66 -31.46 -17.51
C TYR A 64 -2.36 -31.88 -18.22
N ILE A 65 -1.23 -31.25 -17.90
CA ILE A 65 0.05 -31.48 -18.62
C ILE A 65 0.72 -32.80 -18.22
N ARG A 66 0.53 -33.27 -16.98
CA ARG A 66 1.34 -34.37 -16.41
C ARG A 66 0.53 -35.52 -15.82
N GLY A 67 -0.76 -35.64 -16.14
CA GLY A 67 -1.78 -36.50 -15.50
C GLY A 67 -1.45 -37.96 -15.13
N GLU A 68 -0.28 -38.50 -15.48
CA GLU A 68 0.18 -39.84 -15.10
C GLU A 68 1.43 -39.87 -14.19
N HIS A 69 2.23 -38.79 -14.12
CA HIS A 69 3.41 -38.73 -13.24
C HIS A 69 3.06 -38.10 -11.89
N ILE A 70 2.70 -38.95 -10.92
CA ILE A 70 2.23 -38.55 -9.58
C ILE A 70 3.22 -37.60 -8.88
N PHE A 71 4.53 -37.89 -8.89
CA PHE A 71 5.52 -37.06 -8.21
C PHE A 71 5.71 -35.67 -8.85
N ILE A 72 5.65 -35.58 -10.19
CA ILE A 72 5.73 -34.28 -10.88
C ILE A 72 4.47 -33.46 -10.63
N THR A 73 3.31 -34.12 -10.59
CA THR A 73 2.03 -33.50 -10.27
C THR A 73 2.03 -32.96 -8.84
N LEU A 74 2.55 -33.73 -7.88
CA LEU A 74 2.66 -33.33 -6.48
C LEU A 74 3.59 -32.13 -6.30
N ALA A 75 4.80 -32.18 -6.88
CA ALA A 75 5.75 -31.06 -6.86
C ALA A 75 5.14 -29.80 -7.48
N GLY A 76 4.42 -29.94 -8.59
CA GLY A 76 3.71 -28.84 -9.23
C GLY A 76 2.62 -28.23 -8.34
N LEU A 77 1.81 -29.05 -7.68
CA LEU A 77 0.76 -28.58 -6.76
C LEU A 77 1.35 -27.82 -5.57
N LEU A 78 2.46 -28.29 -5.01
CA LEU A 78 3.18 -27.59 -3.93
C LEU A 78 3.68 -26.22 -4.40
N LEU A 79 4.26 -26.13 -5.60
CA LEU A 79 4.61 -24.83 -6.19
C LEU A 79 3.39 -23.92 -6.38
N ALA A 80 2.26 -24.47 -6.84
CA ALA A 80 1.03 -23.71 -7.04
C ALA A 80 0.53 -23.08 -5.72
N ILE A 81 0.57 -23.84 -4.62
CA ILE A 81 0.21 -23.34 -3.28
C ILE A 81 1.17 -22.22 -2.85
N ALA A 82 2.48 -22.44 -3.00
CA ALA A 82 3.48 -21.44 -2.65
C ALA A 82 3.29 -20.12 -3.41
N PHE A 83 3.10 -20.20 -4.73
CA PHE A 83 2.84 -19.03 -5.56
C PHE A 83 1.52 -18.33 -5.21
N ALA A 84 0.46 -19.10 -4.93
CA ALA A 84 -0.82 -18.54 -4.50
C ALA A 84 -0.68 -17.74 -3.20
N GLN A 85 0.08 -18.25 -2.22
CA GLN A 85 0.33 -17.53 -0.97
C GLN A 85 1.14 -16.25 -1.19
N GLN A 86 2.20 -16.30 -2.01
CA GLN A 86 2.98 -15.11 -2.38
C GLN A 86 2.12 -14.06 -3.10
N LEU A 87 1.14 -14.48 -3.90
CA LEU A 87 0.25 -13.57 -4.61
C LEU A 87 -0.58 -12.71 -3.66
N ILE A 88 -0.93 -13.23 -2.47
CA ILE A 88 -1.62 -12.44 -1.42
C ILE A 88 -0.73 -11.27 -0.99
N SER A 89 0.56 -11.53 -0.75
CA SER A 89 1.55 -10.53 -0.37
C SER A 89 1.66 -9.43 -1.44
N VAL A 90 1.77 -9.82 -2.73
CA VAL A 90 1.85 -8.87 -3.86
C VAL A 90 0.55 -8.06 -4.04
N CYS A 91 -0.61 -8.66 -3.79
CA CYS A 91 -1.89 -7.94 -3.84
C CYS A 91 -1.96 -6.87 -2.75
N ILE A 92 -1.56 -7.20 -1.52
CA ILE A 92 -1.56 -6.27 -0.39
C ILE A 92 -0.55 -5.13 -0.62
N ASP A 93 0.59 -5.44 -1.22
CA ASP A 93 1.63 -4.47 -1.60
C ASP A 93 1.10 -3.30 -2.45
N ALA A 94 0.14 -3.59 -3.34
CA ALA A 94 -0.52 -2.57 -4.16
C ALA A 94 -1.23 -1.51 -3.30
N ILE A 95 -1.83 -1.92 -2.19
CA ILE A 95 -2.57 -1.04 -1.29
C ILE A 95 -1.63 -0.36 -0.30
N THR A 96 -0.69 -1.09 0.29
CA THR A 96 0.28 -0.53 1.24
C THR A 96 1.16 0.52 0.58
N THR A 97 1.54 0.35 -0.69
CA THR A 97 2.24 1.38 -1.47
C THR A 97 1.42 2.67 -1.61
N ASN A 98 0.12 2.58 -1.85
CA ASN A 98 -0.76 3.75 -1.96
C ASN A 98 -0.96 4.43 -0.60
N LEU A 99 -1.15 3.64 0.47
CA LEU A 99 -1.25 4.15 1.84
C LEU A 99 0.02 4.88 2.27
N ASN A 100 1.19 4.30 1.99
CA ASN A 100 2.47 4.92 2.28
C ASN A 100 2.60 6.28 1.55
N ASN A 101 2.39 6.30 0.24
CA ASN A 101 2.44 7.54 -0.54
C ASN A 101 1.48 8.61 -0.01
N PHE A 102 0.27 8.22 0.39
CA PHE A 102 -0.72 9.11 1.01
C PHE A 102 -0.21 9.68 2.34
N ILE A 103 0.22 8.82 3.25
CA ILE A 103 0.72 9.20 4.58
C ILE A 103 1.94 10.12 4.44
N SER A 104 2.91 9.74 3.61
CA SER A 104 4.06 10.56 3.27
C SER A 104 3.67 11.95 2.78
N THR A 105 2.73 12.03 1.85
CA THR A 105 2.32 13.31 1.24
C THR A 105 1.66 14.25 2.25
N TRP A 106 0.68 13.74 2.98
CA TRP A 106 -0.07 14.53 3.95
C TRP A 106 0.76 14.85 5.19
N ASN A 107 1.60 13.94 5.69
CA ASN A 107 2.51 14.21 6.79
C ASN A 107 3.55 15.27 6.43
N SER A 108 4.09 15.23 5.20
CA SER A 108 5.04 16.25 4.72
C SER A 108 4.38 17.63 4.57
N THR A 109 3.12 17.65 4.15
CA THR A 109 2.31 18.88 4.04
C THR A 109 2.06 19.48 5.42
N LEU A 110 1.67 18.65 6.38
CA LEU A 110 1.45 19.03 7.79
C LEU A 110 2.74 19.54 8.44
N TYR A 111 3.84 18.80 8.29
CA TYR A 111 5.16 19.19 8.79
C TYR A 111 5.65 20.52 8.20
N THR A 112 5.41 20.75 6.91
CA THR A 112 5.76 22.03 6.28
C THR A 112 4.91 23.17 6.83
N LEU A 113 3.61 22.94 7.06
CA LEU A 113 2.73 23.94 7.67
C LEU A 113 3.18 24.30 9.08
N SER A 114 3.49 23.30 9.91
CA SER A 114 3.90 23.51 11.30
C SER A 114 5.22 24.28 11.42
N ARG A 115 6.13 24.14 10.44
CA ARG A 115 7.39 24.91 10.40
C ARG A 115 7.22 26.37 9.97
N ILE A 116 6.18 26.68 9.18
CA ILE A 116 5.89 28.05 8.76
C ILE A 116 5.18 28.82 9.88
N ARG A 117 4.29 28.13 10.60
CA ARG A 117 3.51 28.70 11.71
C ARG A 117 4.31 28.69 13.01
N LYS A 118 3.94 29.55 13.97
CA LYS A 118 4.66 29.74 15.24
C LYS A 118 3.70 29.54 16.41
N GLY A 119 4.20 28.97 17.50
CA GLY A 119 3.43 28.74 18.73
C GLY A 119 3.61 27.32 19.27
N ASP A 120 3.30 27.12 20.55
CA ASP A 120 3.46 25.83 21.22
C ASP A 120 2.56 24.74 20.62
N GLU A 121 1.36 25.12 20.18
CA GLU A 121 0.41 24.21 19.52
C GLU A 121 0.95 23.71 18.17
N TRP A 122 1.60 24.57 17.40
CA TRP A 122 2.26 24.17 16.15
C TRP A 122 3.51 23.33 16.37
N ARG A 123 4.22 23.57 17.48
CA ARG A 123 5.34 22.71 17.90
C ARG A 123 4.86 21.31 18.27
N TYR A 124 3.68 21.17 18.86
CA TYR A 124 3.06 19.87 19.07
C TYR A 124 2.77 19.16 17.74
N VAL A 125 2.17 19.86 16.78
CA VAL A 125 1.91 19.32 15.42
C VAL A 125 3.20 18.88 14.74
N GLU A 126 4.26 19.66 14.84
CA GLU A 126 5.58 19.31 14.30
C GLU A 126 6.14 18.03 14.96
N ASN A 127 6.03 17.91 16.29
CA ASN A 127 6.49 16.73 17.02
C ASN A 127 5.73 15.46 16.64
N GLU A 128 4.40 15.54 16.50
CA GLU A 128 3.60 14.39 16.05
C GLU A 128 3.91 14.01 14.59
N SER A 129 4.12 15.01 13.72
CA SER A 129 4.54 14.74 12.34
C SER A 129 5.91 14.04 12.28
N ASN A 130 6.84 14.46 13.14
CA ASN A 130 8.15 13.81 13.27
C ASN A 130 8.04 12.37 13.76
N ARG A 131 7.12 12.06 14.68
CA ARG A 131 6.86 10.69 15.12
C ARG A 131 6.40 9.79 13.98
N ILE A 132 5.56 10.30 13.08
CA ILE A 132 5.14 9.56 11.88
C ILE A 132 6.34 9.29 10.95
N PHE A 133 7.30 10.21 10.83
CA PHE A 133 8.52 10.00 10.03
C PHE A 133 9.51 8.98 10.62
N ILE A 134 9.36 8.57 11.88
CA ILE A 134 10.20 7.50 12.46
C ILE A 134 9.93 6.16 11.75
N TYR A 135 8.76 6.00 11.13
CA TYR A 135 8.41 4.78 10.41
C TYR A 135 9.29 4.63 9.15
N PRO A 136 10.05 3.53 9.00
CA PRO A 136 11.10 3.40 7.96
C PRO A 136 10.62 3.58 6.52
N HIS A 137 9.34 3.31 6.27
CA HIS A 137 8.76 3.37 4.94
C HIS A 137 8.18 4.74 4.60
N ILE A 138 7.95 5.61 5.58
CA ILE A 138 7.36 6.94 5.37
C ILE A 138 8.47 7.93 5.04
N ILE A 139 8.49 8.39 3.78
CA ILE A 139 9.49 9.32 3.27
C ILE A 139 8.89 10.72 3.16
N TYR A 140 9.68 11.74 3.48
CA TYR A 140 9.29 13.12 3.20
C TYR A 140 9.06 13.34 1.70
N THR A 141 7.81 13.59 1.32
CA THR A 141 7.37 13.72 -0.07
C THR A 141 6.34 14.83 -0.16
N LEU A 142 6.68 15.97 -0.78
CA LEU A 142 5.70 17.04 -1.01
C LEU A 142 4.94 16.81 -2.33
N PRO A 143 3.64 17.16 -2.39
CA PRO A 143 2.89 17.19 -3.64
C PRO A 143 3.59 18.07 -4.67
N ASN A 144 3.64 17.63 -5.94
CA ASN A 144 4.30 18.38 -7.01
C ASN A 144 3.76 19.82 -7.17
N THR A 145 2.52 20.07 -6.77
CA THR A 145 1.86 21.39 -6.81
C THR A 145 2.45 22.40 -5.80
N ILE A 146 3.08 21.91 -4.73
CA ILE A 146 3.67 22.74 -3.67
C ILE A 146 5.15 22.44 -3.42
N ASN A 147 5.76 21.53 -4.18
CA ASN A 147 7.15 21.13 -4.05
C ASN A 147 8.10 22.20 -4.65
N GLU A 148 8.36 23.25 -3.87
CA GLU A 148 9.25 24.35 -4.21
C GLU A 148 10.30 24.57 -3.11
N PRO A 149 11.49 25.12 -3.42
CA PRO A 149 12.55 25.36 -2.42
C PRO A 149 12.11 26.22 -1.23
N LYS A 150 11.07 27.05 -1.42
CA LYS A 150 10.45 27.85 -0.37
C LYS A 150 8.93 27.85 -0.57
N VAL A 151 8.26 26.95 0.13
CA VAL A 151 6.79 26.83 0.07
C VAL A 151 6.14 28.04 0.74
N SER A 152 5.35 28.81 -0.02
CA SER A 152 4.58 29.93 0.54
C SER A 152 3.37 29.42 1.34
N SER A 153 3.07 30.05 2.48
CA SER A 153 1.91 29.70 3.32
C SER A 153 0.59 29.66 2.52
N ASN A 154 0.37 30.65 1.65
CA ASN A 154 -0.86 30.75 0.85
C ASN A 154 -1.04 29.57 -0.13
N LYS A 155 0.04 29.09 -0.77
CA LYS A 155 -0.02 27.89 -1.63
C LYS A 155 -0.35 26.64 -0.82
N LEU A 156 0.20 26.53 0.40
CA LEU A 156 -0.05 25.39 1.27
C LEU A 156 -1.50 25.37 1.75
N ILE A 157 -2.03 26.51 2.21
CA ILE A 157 -3.44 26.65 2.61
C ILE A 157 -4.37 26.38 1.43
N LYS A 158 -4.05 26.90 0.25
CA LYS A 158 -4.82 26.59 -0.97
C LYS A 158 -4.83 25.09 -1.26
N TYR A 159 -3.68 24.42 -1.14
CA TYR A 159 -3.60 22.97 -1.31
C TYR A 159 -4.49 22.23 -0.31
N LEU A 160 -4.48 22.63 0.97
CA LEU A 160 -5.36 22.04 2.00
C LEU A 160 -6.83 22.21 1.64
N LEU A 161 -7.24 23.40 1.20
CA LEU A 161 -8.61 23.70 0.79
C LEU A 161 -9.05 22.83 -0.38
N ASP A 162 -8.20 22.73 -1.41
CA ASP A 162 -8.50 22.01 -2.64
C ASP A 162 -8.58 20.48 -2.42
N HIS A 163 -7.91 19.95 -1.38
CA HIS A 163 -7.78 18.49 -1.15
C HIS A 163 -8.38 18.02 0.18
N LYS A 164 -9.05 18.88 0.96
CA LYS A 164 -9.63 18.51 2.27
C LYS A 164 -10.62 17.33 2.21
N ASP A 165 -11.29 17.15 1.08
CA ASP A 165 -12.29 16.09 0.90
C ASP A 165 -11.65 14.69 0.77
N GLU A 166 -10.34 14.64 0.52
CA GLU A 166 -9.59 13.39 0.53
C GLU A 166 -9.48 12.79 1.94
N VAL A 167 -9.45 13.64 2.97
CA VAL A 167 -9.32 13.22 4.37
C VAL A 167 -10.67 13.18 5.11
N ASP A 168 -11.79 13.34 4.39
CA ASP A 168 -13.15 13.32 4.96
C ASP A 168 -13.37 14.36 6.09
N TYR A 169 -12.68 15.50 6.03
CA TYR A 169 -12.83 16.56 7.03
C TYR A 169 -14.18 17.28 6.90
N PRO A 170 -15.02 17.29 7.95
CA PRO A 170 -16.41 17.75 7.83
C PRO A 170 -16.59 19.27 7.86
N HIS A 171 -15.56 20.02 8.27
CA HIS A 171 -15.66 21.47 8.45
C HIS A 171 -14.99 22.25 7.31
N VAL A 172 -15.44 23.49 7.11
CA VAL A 172 -14.77 24.44 6.22
C VAL A 172 -13.45 24.85 6.88
N ILE A 173 -12.36 24.79 6.11
CA ILE A 173 -11.07 25.31 6.55
C ILE A 173 -11.07 26.81 6.25
N TYR A 174 -10.82 27.62 7.27
CA TYR A 174 -10.66 29.06 7.13
C TYR A 174 -9.18 29.43 7.28
N ASP A 175 -8.77 30.52 6.63
CA ASP A 175 -7.41 31.06 6.75
C ASP A 175 -7.24 31.88 8.05
N PHE A 176 -7.50 31.24 9.19
CA PHE A 176 -7.17 31.75 10.51
C PHE A 176 -6.69 30.62 11.41
N GLU A 177 -5.85 30.97 12.39
CA GLU A 177 -5.07 30.02 13.20
C GLU A 177 -5.91 28.88 13.82
N PRO A 178 -6.99 29.14 14.60
CA PRO A 178 -7.76 28.05 15.20
C PRO A 178 -8.37 27.06 14.18
N SER A 179 -8.76 27.51 12.99
CA SER A 179 -9.31 26.60 11.97
C SER A 179 -8.22 25.72 11.36
N LEU A 180 -7.05 26.28 11.05
CA LEU A 180 -5.92 25.54 10.52
C LEU A 180 -5.37 24.54 11.53
N LEU A 181 -5.34 24.92 12.81
CA LEU A 181 -4.91 24.03 13.89
C LEU A 181 -5.89 22.89 14.10
N ALA A 182 -7.20 23.16 14.12
CA ALA A 182 -8.23 22.13 14.25
C ALA A 182 -8.18 21.11 13.10
N PHE A 183 -7.98 21.58 11.87
CA PHE A 183 -7.74 20.71 10.72
C PHE A 183 -6.45 19.89 10.89
N SER A 184 -5.37 20.51 11.34
CA SER A 184 -4.07 19.85 11.52
C SER A 184 -4.12 18.73 12.58
N GLN A 185 -4.81 18.97 13.69
CA GLN A 185 -5.04 17.97 14.74
C GLN A 185 -5.88 16.80 14.24
N TYR A 186 -6.97 17.09 13.52
CA TYR A 186 -7.77 16.05 12.87
C TYR A 186 -6.92 15.23 11.89
N LEU A 187 -6.10 15.90 11.08
CA LEU A 187 -5.25 15.22 10.10
C LEU A 187 -4.22 14.31 10.77
N ILE A 188 -3.62 14.70 11.89
CA ILE A 188 -2.72 13.83 12.67
C ILE A 188 -3.44 12.55 13.07
N GLU A 189 -4.63 12.67 13.65
CA GLU A 189 -5.41 11.51 14.09
C GLU A 189 -5.80 10.62 12.91
N TYR A 190 -6.23 11.23 11.80
CA TYR A 190 -6.54 10.51 10.56
C TYR A 190 -5.33 9.76 10.01
N LEU A 191 -4.15 10.40 9.97
CA LEU A 191 -2.91 9.77 9.52
C LEU A 191 -2.49 8.62 10.44
N HIS A 192 -2.66 8.77 11.75
CA HIS A 192 -2.37 7.70 12.71
C HIS A 192 -3.27 6.48 12.47
N ASN A 193 -4.56 6.69 12.21
CA ASN A 193 -5.49 5.63 11.86
C ASN A 193 -5.11 4.92 10.55
N LYS A 194 -4.64 5.66 9.54
CA LYS A 194 -4.15 5.08 8.28
C LYS A 194 -2.83 4.35 8.45
N LEU A 195 -1.96 4.82 9.34
CA LEU A 195 -0.71 4.16 9.68
C LEU A 195 -0.96 2.82 10.38
N LEU A 196 -1.93 2.75 11.30
CA LEU A 196 -2.36 1.49 11.91
C LEU A 196 -2.91 0.50 10.87
N LEU A 197 -3.67 0.98 9.89
CA LEU A 197 -4.12 0.13 8.77
C LEU A 197 -2.93 -0.37 7.93
N TYR A 198 -1.98 0.51 7.61
CA TYR A 198 -0.74 0.15 6.91
C TYR A 198 0.03 -0.94 7.66
N ASP A 199 0.21 -0.80 8.98
CA ASP A 199 0.93 -1.78 9.80
C ASP A 199 0.23 -3.14 9.81
N ARG A 200 -1.11 -3.17 9.97
CA ARG A 200 -1.88 -4.42 9.94
C ARG A 200 -1.77 -5.12 8.59
N LEU A 201 -1.91 -4.39 7.49
CA LEU A 201 -1.74 -4.95 6.15
C LEU A 201 -0.31 -5.43 5.89
N THR A 202 0.70 -4.68 6.32
CA THR A 202 2.11 -5.05 6.18
C THR A 202 2.44 -6.31 6.98
N ASN A 203 1.85 -6.49 8.16
CA ASN A 203 1.99 -7.73 8.94
C ASN A 203 1.46 -8.94 8.15
N ILE A 204 0.26 -8.83 7.58
CA ILE A 204 -0.31 -9.88 6.73
C ILE A 204 0.58 -10.12 5.49
N GLN A 205 1.10 -9.06 4.88
CA GLN A 205 2.02 -9.13 3.76
C GLN A 205 3.31 -9.89 4.12
N GLN A 206 3.88 -9.67 5.31
CA GLN A 206 5.08 -10.37 5.79
C GLN A 206 4.81 -11.84 6.10
N ILE A 207 3.69 -12.16 6.74
CA ILE A 207 3.28 -13.54 7.03
C ILE A 207 3.07 -14.32 5.73
N THR A 208 2.46 -13.69 4.72
CA THR A 208 2.17 -14.34 3.43
C THR A 208 3.34 -14.32 2.45
N GLY A 209 4.24 -13.35 2.57
CA GLY A 209 5.39 -13.17 1.67
C GLY A 209 6.70 -13.80 2.14
N THR A 210 6.79 -14.27 3.39
CA THR A 210 7.97 -14.99 3.88
C THR A 210 8.16 -16.32 3.15
N VAL A 211 9.41 -16.76 2.99
CA VAL A 211 9.76 -17.99 2.25
C VAL A 211 9.01 -19.17 2.86
N ASN A 212 8.02 -19.64 2.12
CA ASN A 212 7.12 -20.68 2.57
C ASN A 212 7.89 -22.01 2.69
N PRO A 213 7.81 -22.74 3.81
CA PRO A 213 8.32 -24.11 3.92
C PRO A 213 7.90 -25.01 2.74
N ILE A 214 6.74 -24.73 2.15
CA ILE A 214 6.23 -25.41 0.95
C ILE A 214 7.13 -25.21 -0.27
N LEU A 215 7.82 -24.07 -0.43
CA LEU A 215 8.81 -23.87 -1.49
C LEU A 215 10.02 -24.78 -1.30
N PHE A 216 10.50 -24.94 -0.06
CA PHE A 216 11.61 -25.84 0.22
C PHE A 216 11.25 -27.30 -0.04
N LEU A 217 10.02 -27.70 0.30
CA LEU A 217 9.49 -29.02 -0.03
C LEU A 217 9.41 -29.22 -1.55
N ALA A 218 8.84 -28.25 -2.28
CA ALA A 218 8.73 -28.32 -3.73
C ALA A 218 10.10 -28.37 -4.43
N ILE A 219 11.07 -27.56 -4.00
CA ILE A 219 12.44 -27.56 -4.53
C ILE A 219 13.13 -28.88 -4.20
N GLY A 220 12.99 -29.38 -2.97
CA GLY A 220 13.55 -30.67 -2.56
C GLY A 220 13.01 -31.83 -3.40
N GLU A 221 11.72 -31.80 -3.70
CA GLU A 221 11.07 -32.82 -4.53
C GLU A 221 11.49 -32.74 -6.01
N ILE A 222 11.69 -31.53 -6.54
CA ILE A 222 12.27 -31.33 -7.89
C ILE A 222 13.71 -31.84 -7.96
N ILE A 223 14.54 -31.54 -6.96
CA ILE A 223 15.93 -32.03 -6.90
C ILE A 223 15.95 -33.56 -6.84
N TRP A 224 15.10 -34.15 -5.99
CA TRP A 224 14.99 -35.61 -5.90
C TRP A 224 14.57 -36.25 -7.23
N LEU A 225 13.66 -35.61 -7.97
CA LEU A 225 13.24 -36.06 -9.30
C LEU A 225 14.33 -35.93 -10.36
N LEU A 226 15.26 -34.98 -10.23
CA LEU A 226 16.36 -34.77 -11.19
C LEU A 226 17.56 -35.68 -10.93
N VAL A 227 17.73 -36.16 -9.70
CA VAL A 227 18.84 -37.04 -9.28
C VAL A 227 18.51 -38.53 -9.50
N LYS A 228 17.23 -38.84 -9.81
CA LYS A 228 16.75 -40.17 -10.18
C LYS A 228 16.73 -40.36 -11.69
#